data_AF-A0AAW5EM69-F1
#
_entry.id   AF-A0AAW5EM69-F1
#
_cell.length_a   1.000
_cell.length_b   1.000
_cell.length_c   1.000
_cell.angle_alpha   90.00
_cell.angle_beta   90.00
_cell.angle_gamma   90.00
#
_symmetry.space_group_name_H-M   'P 1'
#
loop_
_entity.id
_entity.type
_entity.pdbx_description
1 polymer ?
#
loop_
_entity_poly.entity_id
_entity_poly.type
_entity_poly.pdbx_seq_one_letter_code
_entity_poly.pdbx_strand_id
1 'polypeptide(L)'
;MVAVPNREITNTGIKPITGSVREIRESLQDTDNNQFVVFQLAHANKSTASAFAEAVRLIAPLIIDRLAIHKTATLKKLVDALVPAASPPEHLITEARMNADARQTVLESAEWISAVRLSEIAGFKGQNASAQPNKWKREGKVFALRHDGNDLYPAYALDRDMQYRPIKGLVPILKVFKGKLDAWDIAIWFASANSFLGGTAPKDLLKSAPERVLAAAEDEIAGVLHG
;
A
#
# COMPACT_ATOMS: atom_id res chain seq x y z
N MET A 1 -27.40 -13.23 45.00
CA MET A 1 -27.42 -14.68 44.71
C MET A 1 -27.79 -14.85 43.24
N VAL A 2 -26.78 -14.96 42.37
CA VAL A 2 -26.96 -15.25 40.93
C VAL A 2 -25.97 -16.37 40.65
N ALA A 3 -26.51 -17.54 40.28
CA ALA A 3 -25.75 -18.75 40.05
C ALA A 3 -24.88 -18.60 38.81
N VAL A 4 -23.57 -18.77 38.98
CA VAL A 4 -22.62 -18.94 37.88
C VAL A 4 -22.81 -20.37 37.36
N PRO A 5 -23.08 -20.61 36.06
CA PRO A 5 -23.22 -21.96 35.57
C PRO A 5 -21.85 -22.63 35.59
N ASN A 6 -21.76 -23.67 36.41
CA ASN A 6 -20.63 -24.59 36.48
C ASN A 6 -20.59 -25.34 35.14
N ARG A 7 -19.76 -24.87 34.20
CA ARG A 7 -19.47 -25.65 32.98
C ARG A 7 -18.65 -26.85 33.42
N GLU A 8 -19.33 -27.99 33.55
CA GLU A 8 -18.68 -29.30 33.58
C GLU A 8 -17.70 -29.35 32.41
N ILE A 9 -16.42 -29.49 32.75
CA ILE A 9 -15.33 -29.66 31.80
C ILE A 9 -15.63 -30.97 31.07
N THR A 10 -16.19 -30.83 29.88
CA THR A 10 -16.56 -31.92 28.98
C THR A 10 -15.41 -32.90 28.86
N ASN A 11 -15.76 -34.17 29.05
CA ASN A 11 -14.96 -35.38 28.91
C ASN A 11 -14.08 -35.38 27.63
N THR A 12 -12.95 -34.69 27.67
CA THR A 12 -11.87 -34.90 26.72
C THR A 12 -11.37 -36.32 26.93
N GLY A 13 -11.41 -37.15 25.89
CA GLY A 13 -11.08 -38.58 25.92
C GLY A 13 -9.64 -38.95 26.35
N ILE A 14 -8.95 -38.06 27.06
CA ILE A 14 -7.62 -38.24 27.64
C ILE A 14 -7.80 -38.80 29.05
N LYS A 15 -7.56 -40.10 29.20
CA LYS A 15 -7.50 -40.77 30.50
C LYS A 15 -6.04 -40.96 30.90
N PRO A 16 -5.56 -40.33 32.00
CA PRO A 16 -4.19 -40.54 32.44
C PRO A 16 -3.99 -41.98 32.89
N ILE A 17 -2.88 -42.57 32.48
CA ILE A 17 -2.42 -43.89 32.93
C ILE A 17 -1.09 -43.67 33.64
N THR A 18 -0.98 -44.11 34.89
CA THR A 18 0.25 -43.99 35.69
C THR A 18 0.59 -45.31 36.34
N GLY A 19 1.88 -45.65 36.32
CA GLY A 19 2.39 -46.85 36.96
C GLY A 19 3.81 -47.14 36.51
N SER A 20 4.36 -48.24 37.00
CA SER A 20 5.53 -48.88 36.40
C SER A 20 5.25 -49.29 34.96
N VAL A 21 6.31 -49.53 34.18
CA VAL A 21 6.20 -50.02 32.80
C VAL A 21 5.34 -51.28 32.70
N ARG A 22 5.37 -52.14 33.72
CA ARG A 22 4.56 -53.37 33.78
C ARG A 22 3.07 -53.06 33.97
N GLU A 23 2.74 -52.25 34.97
CA GLU A 23 1.35 -51.83 35.25
C GLU A 23 0.76 -51.08 34.05
N ILE A 24 1.54 -50.20 33.39
CA ILE A 24 1.13 -49.50 32.17
C ILE A 24 0.88 -50.51 31.04
N ARG A 25 1.79 -51.45 30.79
CA ARG A 25 1.61 -52.46 29.74
C ARG A 25 0.35 -53.30 29.95
N GLU A 26 0.05 -53.69 31.18
CA GLU A 26 -1.16 -54.45 31.53
C GLU A 26 -2.42 -53.61 31.25
N SER A 27 -2.42 -52.31 31.56
CA SER A 27 -3.55 -51.42 31.31
C SER A 27 -3.82 -51.10 29.83
N LEU A 28 -2.88 -51.41 28.93
CA LEU A 28 -2.94 -51.11 27.50
C LEU A 28 -3.32 -52.32 26.62
N GLN A 29 -3.59 -53.49 27.20
CA GLN A 29 -3.81 -54.73 26.44
C GLN A 29 -5.13 -54.77 25.66
N ASP A 30 -6.05 -53.83 25.89
CA ASP A 30 -7.41 -53.82 25.32
C ASP A 30 -7.72 -52.52 24.54
N THR A 31 -6.68 -51.88 23.97
CA THR A 31 -6.80 -50.59 23.28
C THR A 31 -6.34 -50.66 21.83
N ASP A 32 -7.16 -51.23 20.95
CA ASP A 32 -6.89 -51.22 19.51
C ASP A 32 -7.06 -49.80 18.91
N ASN A 33 -6.16 -49.41 18.00
CA ASN A 33 -6.12 -48.13 17.27
C ASN A 33 -5.89 -46.84 18.09
N ASN A 34 -5.60 -46.91 19.39
CA ASN A 34 -5.26 -45.73 20.19
C ASN A 34 -3.77 -45.35 20.07
N GLN A 35 -3.50 -44.04 20.01
CA GLN A 35 -2.13 -43.51 20.08
C GLN A 35 -1.81 -43.02 21.49
N PHE A 36 -0.58 -43.29 21.95
CA PHE A 36 -0.14 -42.98 23.30
C PHE A 36 1.09 -42.09 23.29
N VAL A 37 1.12 -41.14 24.23
CA VAL A 37 2.30 -40.34 24.56
C VAL A 37 2.67 -40.65 26.01
N VAL A 38 3.89 -41.16 26.25
CA VAL A 38 4.35 -41.60 27.56
C VAL A 38 5.49 -40.71 28.04
N PHE A 39 5.37 -40.22 29.27
CA PHE A 39 6.40 -39.42 29.93
C PHE A 39 7.10 -40.26 31.00
N GLN A 40 8.42 -40.42 30.89
CA GLN A 40 9.23 -41.01 31.95
C GLN A 40 9.61 -39.93 32.96
N LEU A 41 9.26 -40.13 34.23
CA LEU A 41 9.61 -39.22 35.32
C LEU A 41 10.78 -39.82 36.12
N ALA A 42 11.96 -39.20 36.06
CA ALA A 42 13.13 -39.65 36.80
C ALA A 42 12.91 -39.50 38.32
N HIS A 43 13.16 -40.56 39.09
CA HIS A 43 13.07 -40.58 40.56
C HIS A 43 11.70 -40.20 41.16
N ALA A 44 10.60 -40.34 40.41
CA ALA A 44 9.26 -40.04 40.89
C ALA A 44 8.64 -41.20 41.68
N ASN A 45 7.95 -40.87 42.79
CA ASN A 45 7.09 -41.82 43.50
C ASN A 45 5.67 -41.81 42.90
N LYS A 46 4.80 -42.72 43.36
CA LYS A 46 3.42 -42.85 42.86
C LYS A 46 2.61 -41.55 42.98
N SER A 47 2.80 -40.79 44.07
CA SER A 47 2.11 -39.51 44.29
C SER A 47 2.54 -38.45 43.28
N THR A 48 3.85 -38.33 43.02
CA THR A 48 4.38 -37.37 42.04
C THR A 48 3.91 -37.72 40.62
N ALA A 49 3.92 -39.01 40.26
CA ALA A 49 3.44 -39.46 38.95
C ALA A 49 1.95 -39.18 38.74
N SER A 50 1.12 -39.43 39.76
CA SER A 50 -0.31 -39.11 39.72
C SER A 50 -0.54 -37.60 39.58
N ALA A 51 0.13 -36.77 40.39
CA ALA A 51 -0.02 -35.31 40.32
C ALA A 51 0.37 -34.74 38.95
N PHE A 52 1.45 -35.24 38.34
CA PHE A 52 1.84 -34.84 36.98
C PHE A 52 0.78 -35.24 35.95
N ALA A 53 0.27 -36.46 36.01
CA ALA A 53 -0.73 -36.94 35.06
C ALA A 53 -2.05 -36.15 35.15
N GLU A 54 -2.45 -35.76 36.36
CA GLU A 54 -3.59 -34.88 36.59
C GLU A 54 -3.37 -33.48 36.01
N ALA A 55 -2.19 -32.88 36.21
CA ALA A 55 -1.85 -31.59 35.62
C ALA A 55 -1.87 -31.64 34.09
N VAL A 56 -1.34 -32.71 33.49
CA VAL A 56 -1.41 -32.93 32.03
C VAL A 56 -2.85 -33.10 31.58
N ARG A 57 -3.70 -33.84 32.30
CA ARG A 57 -5.13 -33.99 31.96
C ARG A 57 -5.85 -32.64 31.88
N LEU A 58 -5.50 -31.69 32.75
CA LEU A 58 -6.11 -30.35 32.75
C LEU A 58 -5.64 -29.48 31.57
N ILE A 59 -4.38 -29.58 31.19
CA ILE A 59 -3.78 -28.69 30.17
C ILE A 59 -3.89 -29.29 28.75
N ALA A 60 -3.88 -30.61 28.60
CA ALA A 60 -3.86 -31.28 27.30
C ALA A 60 -5.05 -30.93 26.39
N PRO A 61 -6.30 -30.79 26.89
CA PRO A 61 -7.43 -30.29 26.09
C PRO A 61 -7.13 -28.94 25.42
N LEU A 62 -6.58 -28.00 26.18
CA LEU A 62 -6.24 -26.67 25.67
C LEU A 62 -5.19 -26.73 24.57
N ILE A 63 -4.20 -27.62 24.70
CA ILE A 63 -3.15 -27.82 23.68
C ILE A 63 -3.75 -28.42 22.40
N ILE A 64 -4.59 -29.46 22.52
CA ILE A 64 -5.23 -30.11 21.39
C ILE A 64 -6.17 -29.15 20.66
N ASP A 65 -7.00 -28.42 21.41
CA ASP A 65 -7.91 -27.41 20.86
C ASP A 65 -7.11 -26.32 20.13
N ARG A 66 -6.00 -25.83 20.71
CA ARG A 66 -5.14 -24.84 20.06
C ARG A 66 -4.48 -25.38 18.79
N LEU A 67 -4.01 -26.62 18.78
CA LEU A 67 -3.45 -27.27 17.58
C LEU A 67 -4.50 -27.45 16.48
N ALA A 68 -5.74 -27.79 16.85
CA ALA A 68 -6.86 -27.87 15.92
C ALA A 68 -7.23 -26.48 15.35
N ILE A 69 -7.37 -25.48 16.22
CA ILE A 69 -7.64 -24.07 15.85
C ILE A 69 -6.56 -23.53 14.91
N HIS A 70 -5.28 -23.87 15.11
CA HIS A 70 -4.20 -23.39 14.25
C HIS A 70 -4.31 -23.97 12.83
N LYS A 71 -4.71 -25.23 12.68
CA LYS A 71 -4.97 -25.86 11.37
C LYS A 71 -6.16 -25.21 10.67
N THR A 72 -7.27 -24.97 11.37
CA THR A 72 -8.46 -24.33 10.79
C THR A 72 -8.20 -22.86 10.44
N ALA A 73 -7.45 -22.13 11.26
CA ALA A 73 -7.08 -20.75 10.98
C ALA A 73 -6.13 -20.65 9.77
N THR A 74 -5.22 -21.61 9.59
CA THR A 74 -4.34 -21.68 8.42
C THR A 74 -5.13 -21.97 7.15
N LEU A 75 -6.05 -22.94 7.21
CA LEU A 75 -6.95 -23.23 6.09
C LEU A 75 -7.83 -22.02 5.75
N LYS A 76 -8.38 -21.33 6.76
CA LYS A 76 -9.17 -20.11 6.55
C LYS A 76 -8.35 -19.02 5.88
N LYS A 77 -7.10 -18.78 6.31
CA LYS A 77 -6.20 -17.82 5.64
C LYS A 77 -5.87 -18.21 4.20
N LEU A 78 -5.73 -19.51 3.90
CA LEU A 78 -5.53 -20.00 2.53
C LEU A 78 -6.79 -19.80 1.68
N VAL A 79 -7.98 -20.07 2.25
CA VAL A 79 -9.26 -19.79 1.59
C VAL A 79 -9.41 -18.30 1.32
N ASP A 80 -9.17 -17.43 2.31
CA ASP A 80 -9.24 -15.96 2.16
C ASP A 80 -8.24 -15.44 1.12
N ALA A 81 -7.07 -16.07 0.97
CA ALA A 81 -6.08 -15.72 -0.05
C ALA A 81 -6.41 -16.26 -1.46
N LEU A 82 -7.22 -17.33 -1.55
CA LEU A 82 -7.68 -17.94 -2.81
C LEU A 82 -9.03 -17.42 -3.28
N VAL A 83 -9.79 -16.77 -2.40
CA VAL A 83 -10.98 -15.97 -2.78
C VAL A 83 -10.46 -14.73 -3.50
N PRO A 84 -10.83 -14.50 -4.78
CA PRO A 84 -10.49 -13.26 -5.46
C PRO A 84 -10.97 -12.10 -4.60
N ALA A 85 -10.09 -11.13 -4.34
CA ALA A 85 -10.50 -9.88 -3.71
C ALA A 85 -11.78 -9.41 -4.42
N ALA A 86 -12.87 -9.22 -3.67
CA ALA A 86 -14.11 -8.71 -4.21
C ALA A 86 -13.80 -7.56 -5.18
N SER A 87 -14.46 -7.54 -6.34
CA SER A 87 -14.30 -6.47 -7.33
C SER A 87 -14.24 -5.12 -6.60
N PRO A 88 -13.28 -4.23 -6.92
CA PRO A 88 -13.18 -2.94 -6.23
C PRO A 88 -14.56 -2.28 -6.17
N PRO A 89 -14.95 -1.66 -5.04
CA PRO A 89 -16.21 -0.92 -4.94
C PRO A 89 -16.42 0.00 -6.13
N GLU A 90 -17.66 0.15 -6.62
CA GLU A 90 -17.97 0.93 -7.83
C GLU A 90 -17.44 2.37 -7.79
N HIS A 91 -17.40 2.98 -6.60
CA HIS A 91 -16.85 4.34 -6.44
C HIS A 91 -15.35 4.39 -6.76
N LEU A 92 -14.56 3.36 -6.41
CA LEU A 92 -13.14 3.29 -6.75
C LEU A 92 -12.92 3.02 -8.23
N ILE A 93 -13.79 2.22 -8.86
CA ILE A 93 -13.76 2.01 -10.32
C ILE A 93 -14.08 3.33 -11.04
N THR A 94 -15.08 4.06 -10.54
CA THR A 94 -15.48 5.36 -11.09
C THR A 94 -14.35 6.38 -10.91
N GLU A 95 -13.76 6.48 -9.73
CA GLU A 95 -12.62 7.35 -9.44
C GLU A 95 -11.42 7.01 -10.32
N ALA A 96 -11.08 5.73 -10.47
CA ALA A 96 -9.99 5.28 -11.33
C ALA A 96 -10.26 5.64 -12.81
N ARG A 97 -11.50 5.47 -13.29
CA ARG A 97 -11.89 5.88 -14.64
C ARG A 97 -11.78 7.39 -14.82
N MET A 98 -12.31 8.18 -13.89
CA MET A 98 -12.23 9.64 -13.93
C MET A 98 -10.76 10.12 -13.91
N ASN A 99 -9.90 9.47 -13.11
CA ASN A 99 -8.48 9.76 -13.08
C ASN A 99 -7.80 9.44 -14.42
N ALA A 100 -8.13 8.28 -15.02
CA ALA A 100 -7.62 7.89 -16.33
C ALA A 100 -8.05 8.88 -17.42
N ASP A 101 -9.33 9.26 -17.46
CA ASP A 101 -9.89 10.22 -18.41
C ASP A 101 -9.22 11.61 -18.26
N ALA A 102 -9.01 12.06 -17.03
CA ALA A 102 -8.31 13.31 -16.74
C ALA A 102 -6.86 13.28 -17.22
N ARG A 103 -6.12 12.19 -16.97
CA ARG A 103 -4.73 12.03 -17.42
C ARG A 103 -4.63 11.94 -18.94
N GLN A 104 -5.58 11.27 -19.59
CA GLN A 104 -5.67 11.23 -21.04
C GLN A 104 -5.91 12.64 -21.61
N THR A 105 -6.87 13.38 -21.06
CA THR A 105 -7.15 14.77 -21.44
C THR A 105 -5.91 15.66 -21.31
N VAL A 106 -5.13 15.50 -20.24
CA VAL A 106 -3.86 16.22 -20.05
C VAL A 106 -2.87 15.93 -21.17
N LEU A 107 -2.70 14.66 -21.54
CA LEU A 107 -1.80 14.25 -22.62
C LEU A 107 -2.25 14.77 -23.99
N GLU A 108 -3.56 14.83 -24.25
CA GLU A 108 -4.13 15.32 -25.51
C GLU A 108 -4.17 16.85 -25.61
N SER A 109 -4.27 17.55 -24.48
CA SER A 109 -4.48 19.00 -24.45
C SER A 109 -3.21 19.84 -24.66
N ALA A 110 -2.03 19.23 -24.74
CA ALA A 110 -0.76 19.91 -24.91
C ALA A 110 0.27 19.04 -25.63
N GLU A 111 1.27 19.69 -26.23
CA GLU A 111 2.45 18.98 -26.72
C GLU A 111 3.38 18.61 -25.56
N TRP A 112 3.78 17.34 -25.51
CA TRP A 112 4.65 16.76 -24.50
C TRP A 112 5.93 16.24 -25.16
N ILE A 113 7.09 16.76 -24.73
CA ILE A 113 8.37 16.56 -25.41
C ILE A 113 9.26 15.67 -24.54
N SER A 114 9.79 14.58 -25.10
CA SER A 114 10.74 13.72 -24.38
C SER A 114 12.06 14.46 -24.07
N ALA A 115 12.78 14.03 -23.03
CA ALA A 115 14.09 14.61 -22.69
C ALA A 115 15.08 14.60 -23.87
N VAL A 116 15.11 13.51 -24.64
CA VAL A 116 15.97 13.35 -25.82
C VAL A 116 15.58 14.37 -26.89
N ARG A 117 14.30 14.43 -27.24
CA ARG A 117 13.80 15.35 -28.26
C ARG A 117 14.01 16.80 -27.86
N LEU A 118 13.81 17.13 -26.58
CA LEU A 118 14.03 18.47 -26.05
C LEU A 118 15.50 18.90 -26.23
N SER A 119 16.45 18.01 -25.96
CA SER A 119 17.87 18.31 -26.19
C SER A 119 18.23 18.46 -27.66
N GLU A 120 17.61 17.69 -28.57
CA GLU A 120 17.79 17.85 -30.01
C GLU A 120 17.30 19.22 -30.48
N ILE A 121 16.05 19.59 -30.18
CA ILE A 121 15.45 20.84 -30.67
C ILE A 121 16.08 22.08 -30.01
N ALA A 122 16.60 21.94 -28.79
CA ALA A 122 17.29 23.02 -28.09
C ALA A 122 18.80 23.10 -28.43
N GLY A 123 19.34 22.12 -29.17
CA GLY A 123 20.74 22.06 -29.57
C GLY A 123 21.71 21.83 -28.41
N PHE A 124 21.31 21.13 -27.34
CA PHE A 124 22.20 20.82 -26.22
C PHE A 124 23.26 19.79 -26.65
N LYS A 125 24.53 20.18 -26.54
CA LYS A 125 25.67 19.30 -26.84
C LYS A 125 26.09 18.56 -25.58
N GLY A 126 25.93 17.24 -25.57
CA GLY A 126 26.37 16.38 -24.48
C GLY A 126 26.21 14.89 -24.82
N GLN A 127 26.99 14.02 -24.17
CA GLN A 127 26.92 12.57 -24.40
C GLN A 127 25.59 11.95 -23.93
N ASN A 128 24.93 12.56 -22.95
CA ASN A 128 23.62 12.13 -22.45
C ASN A 128 22.56 13.20 -22.76
N ALA A 129 21.75 12.95 -23.79
CA ALA A 129 20.69 13.85 -24.23
C ALA A 129 19.62 14.12 -23.15
N SER A 130 19.52 13.30 -22.10
CA SER A 130 18.55 13.54 -21.02
C SER A 130 19.09 14.39 -19.86
N ALA A 131 20.40 14.66 -19.83
CA ALA A 131 21.05 15.25 -18.66
C ALA A 131 20.56 16.67 -18.32
N GLN A 132 20.46 17.55 -19.33
CA GLN A 132 20.07 18.94 -19.12
C GLN A 132 18.57 19.08 -18.73
N PRO A 133 17.61 18.46 -19.44
CA PRO A 133 16.20 18.46 -19.00
C PRO A 133 16.02 17.88 -17.60
N ASN A 134 16.65 16.75 -17.30
CA ASN A 134 16.55 16.11 -15.97
C ASN A 134 17.16 16.99 -14.87
N LYS A 135 18.24 17.72 -15.18
CA LYS A 135 18.83 18.70 -14.27
C LYS A 135 17.83 19.83 -13.97
N TRP A 136 17.17 20.39 -14.98
CA TRP A 136 16.14 21.42 -14.77
C TRP A 136 14.96 20.90 -13.95
N LYS A 137 14.51 19.68 -14.21
CA LYS A 137 13.48 19.02 -13.40
C LYS A 137 13.89 18.92 -11.94
N ARG A 138 15.10 18.42 -11.66
CA ARG A 138 15.65 18.30 -10.30
C ARG A 138 15.82 19.66 -9.61
N GLU A 139 16.13 20.70 -10.37
CA GLU A 139 16.23 22.08 -9.88
C GLU A 139 14.86 22.76 -9.69
N GLY A 140 13.75 22.09 -10.02
CA GLY A 140 12.40 22.65 -9.93
C GLY A 140 12.13 23.77 -10.94
N LYS A 141 12.86 23.79 -12.06
CA LYS A 141 12.67 24.79 -13.13
C LYS A 141 11.56 24.44 -14.10
N VAL A 142 11.27 23.16 -14.21
CA VAL A 142 10.22 22.56 -15.04
C VAL A 142 9.79 21.27 -14.35
N PHE A 143 8.60 20.78 -14.66
CA PHE A 143 8.16 19.45 -14.22
C PHE A 143 8.07 18.50 -15.44
N ALA A 144 7.92 17.21 -15.18
CA ALA A 144 7.73 16.22 -16.23
C ALA A 144 6.78 15.13 -15.77
N LEU A 145 6.00 14.58 -16.72
CA LEU A 145 5.18 13.40 -16.50
C LEU A 145 5.99 12.16 -16.84
N ARG A 146 5.93 11.14 -15.97
CA ARG A 146 6.45 9.81 -16.29
C ARG A 146 5.37 9.06 -17.07
N HIS A 147 5.65 8.76 -18.34
CA HIS A 147 4.78 7.98 -19.21
C HIS A 147 5.63 6.97 -19.99
N ASP A 148 5.26 5.69 -19.95
CA ASP A 148 5.99 4.58 -20.57
C ASP A 148 7.51 4.58 -20.30
N GLY A 149 7.88 4.83 -19.04
CA GLY A 149 9.29 4.86 -18.62
C GLY A 149 10.05 6.14 -18.99
N ASN A 150 9.46 7.05 -19.76
CA ASN A 150 10.08 8.29 -20.22
C ASN A 150 9.57 9.51 -19.46
N ASP A 151 10.43 10.50 -19.23
CA ASP A 151 10.01 11.82 -18.74
C ASP A 151 9.58 12.67 -19.95
N LEU A 152 8.33 13.14 -19.89
CA LEU A 152 7.72 14.02 -20.86
C LEU A 152 7.56 15.43 -20.28
N TYR A 153 8.12 16.42 -20.97
CA TYR A 153 8.15 17.82 -20.55
C TYR A 153 7.08 18.62 -21.30
N PRO A 154 6.29 19.46 -20.62
CA PRO A 154 5.23 20.22 -21.27
C PRO A 154 5.81 21.33 -22.15
N ALA A 155 5.46 21.36 -23.43
CA ALA A 155 5.97 22.37 -24.37
C ALA A 155 5.59 23.80 -23.96
N TYR A 156 4.41 24.00 -23.35
CA TYR A 156 3.96 25.32 -22.88
C TYR A 156 4.83 25.88 -21.74
N ALA A 157 5.62 25.05 -21.06
CA ALA A 157 6.56 25.48 -20.03
C ALA A 157 7.94 25.87 -20.58
N LEU A 158 8.13 25.74 -21.89
CA LEU A 158 9.41 25.94 -22.58
C LEU A 158 9.30 27.10 -23.56
N ASP A 159 10.27 28.00 -23.52
CA ASP A 159 10.27 29.17 -24.38
C ASP A 159 10.98 28.86 -25.71
N ARG A 160 10.20 28.69 -26.78
CA ARG A 160 10.68 28.42 -28.13
C ARG A 160 11.64 29.50 -28.64
N ASP A 161 11.43 30.75 -28.24
CA ASP A 161 12.25 31.89 -28.65
C ASP A 161 13.59 31.94 -27.89
N MET A 162 13.69 31.20 -26.78
CA MET A 162 14.88 31.11 -25.93
C MET A 162 15.46 29.69 -25.92
N GLN A 163 15.54 29.05 -27.09
CA GLN A 163 16.10 27.69 -27.26
C GLN A 163 15.44 26.66 -26.34
N TYR A 164 14.10 26.72 -26.21
CA TYR A 164 13.32 25.82 -25.36
C TYR A 164 13.78 25.79 -23.89
N ARG A 165 14.27 26.92 -23.37
CA ARG A 165 14.58 27.03 -21.93
C ARG A 165 13.28 27.11 -21.11
N PRO A 166 13.25 26.59 -19.87
CA PRO A 166 12.08 26.73 -19.02
C PRO A 166 11.69 28.18 -18.78
N ILE A 167 10.39 28.47 -18.84
CA ILE A 167 9.83 29.79 -18.54
C ILE A 167 10.13 30.12 -17.07
N LYS A 168 10.81 31.25 -16.83
CA LYS A 168 11.23 31.64 -15.47
C LYS A 168 10.04 31.80 -14.51
N GLY A 169 8.89 32.26 -15.01
CA GLY A 169 7.65 32.40 -14.25
C GLY A 169 7.11 31.10 -13.66
N LEU A 170 7.49 29.94 -14.21
CA LEU A 170 7.06 28.63 -13.70
C LEU A 170 7.70 28.28 -12.35
N VAL A 171 8.92 28.74 -12.10
CA VAL A 171 9.69 28.40 -10.89
C VAL A 171 8.94 28.72 -9.58
N PRO A 172 8.42 29.95 -9.36
CA PRO A 172 7.65 30.24 -8.15
C PRO A 172 6.37 29.41 -8.04
N ILE A 173 5.68 29.12 -9.15
CA ILE A 173 4.47 28.29 -9.16
C ILE A 173 4.78 26.87 -8.68
N LEU A 174 5.83 26.24 -9.21
CA LEU A 174 6.26 24.90 -8.78
C LEU A 174 6.69 24.87 -7.31
N LYS A 175 7.19 25.99 -6.76
CA LYS A 175 7.50 26.08 -5.33
C LYS A 175 6.23 26.08 -4.47
N VAL A 176 5.15 26.73 -4.90
CA VAL A 176 3.86 26.74 -4.19
C VAL A 176 3.27 25.33 -4.08
N PHE A 177 3.35 24.55 -5.16
CA PHE A 177 2.85 23.18 -5.22
C PHE A 177 3.76 22.13 -4.57
N LYS A 178 5.02 22.46 -4.29
CA LYS A 178 6.02 21.51 -3.81
C LYS A 178 5.57 20.80 -2.53
N GLY A 179 5.49 19.48 -2.60
CA GLY A 179 5.10 18.62 -1.46
C GLY A 179 3.59 18.59 -1.20
N LYS A 180 2.79 19.26 -2.03
CA LYS A 180 1.32 19.30 -1.93
C LYS A 180 0.65 18.61 -3.11
N LEU A 181 1.18 18.83 -4.31
CA LEU A 181 0.69 18.23 -5.55
C LEU A 181 1.78 17.40 -6.21
N ASP A 182 1.40 16.28 -6.82
CA ASP A 182 2.29 15.49 -7.67
C ASP A 182 2.36 16.05 -9.11
N ALA A 183 3.18 15.44 -9.97
CA ALA A 183 3.35 15.92 -11.33
C ALA A 183 2.07 15.82 -12.19
N TRP A 184 1.23 14.82 -11.95
CA TRP A 184 -0.04 14.64 -12.63
C TRP A 184 -1.06 15.66 -12.14
N ASP A 185 -1.15 15.89 -10.83
CA ASP A 185 -2.01 16.91 -10.24
C ASP A 185 -1.67 18.30 -10.78
N ILE A 186 -0.37 18.63 -10.84
CA ILE A 186 0.12 19.88 -11.45
C ILE A 186 -0.32 19.97 -12.92
N ALA A 187 -0.18 18.90 -13.69
CA ALA A 187 -0.55 18.89 -15.10
C ALA A 187 -2.06 19.05 -15.32
N ILE A 188 -2.88 18.38 -14.51
CA ILE A 188 -4.34 18.51 -14.50
C ILE A 188 -4.73 19.95 -14.17
N TRP A 189 -4.14 20.54 -13.14
CA TRP A 189 -4.39 21.93 -12.76
C TRP A 189 -4.06 22.92 -13.88
N PHE A 190 -2.90 22.76 -14.52
CA PHE A 190 -2.50 23.61 -15.65
C PHE A 190 -3.41 23.45 -16.88
N ALA A 191 -3.99 22.27 -17.09
CA ALA A 191 -4.87 21.99 -18.22
C ALA A 191 -6.34 22.36 -17.96
N SER A 192 -6.74 22.52 -16.70
CA SER A 192 -8.13 22.75 -16.31
C SER A 192 -8.53 24.22 -16.40
N ALA A 193 -9.80 24.47 -16.68
CA ALA A 193 -10.39 25.81 -16.56
C ALA A 193 -10.25 26.29 -15.11
N ASN A 194 -9.63 27.45 -14.91
CA ASN A 194 -9.36 27.97 -13.56
C ASN A 194 -10.25 29.19 -13.27
N SER A 195 -11.07 29.11 -12.23
CA SER A 195 -12.04 30.15 -11.85
C SER A 195 -11.38 31.47 -11.46
N PHE A 196 -10.25 31.43 -10.74
CA PHE A 196 -9.45 32.61 -10.40
C PHE A 196 -8.93 33.33 -11.65
N LEU A 197 -8.70 32.58 -12.73
CA LEU A 197 -8.28 33.11 -14.03
C LEU A 197 -9.45 33.37 -14.98
N GLY A 198 -10.69 33.43 -14.48
CA GLY A 198 -11.89 33.70 -15.29
C GLY A 198 -12.23 32.56 -16.25
N GLY A 199 -11.91 31.32 -15.89
CA GLY A 199 -12.14 30.12 -16.69
C GLY A 199 -11.04 29.80 -17.70
N THR A 200 -10.03 30.66 -17.85
CA THR A 200 -8.87 30.38 -18.71
C THR A 200 -7.96 29.34 -18.06
N ALA A 201 -7.41 28.42 -18.85
CA ALA A 201 -6.48 27.43 -18.33
C ALA A 201 -5.13 28.08 -17.98
N PRO A 202 -4.51 27.74 -16.84
CA PRO A 202 -3.24 28.34 -16.43
C PRO A 202 -2.11 28.18 -17.45
N LYS A 203 -2.09 27.07 -18.22
CA LYS A 203 -1.06 26.83 -19.24
C LYS A 203 -1.05 27.88 -20.35
N ASP A 204 -2.22 28.46 -20.66
CA ASP A 204 -2.38 29.44 -21.74
C ASP A 204 -1.91 30.84 -21.33
N LEU A 205 -1.79 31.09 -20.01
CA LEU A 205 -1.32 32.35 -19.44
C LEU A 205 0.11 32.30 -18.93
N LEU A 206 0.74 31.12 -18.86
CA LEU A 206 2.07 30.95 -18.26
C LEU A 206 3.16 31.82 -18.90
N LYS A 207 3.12 32.03 -20.22
CA LYS A 207 4.11 32.87 -20.93
C LYS A 207 3.76 34.36 -20.87
N SER A 208 2.47 34.71 -20.97
CA SER A 208 2.01 36.09 -21.14
C SER A 208 1.73 36.81 -19.81
N ALA A 209 1.28 36.10 -18.78
CA ALA A 209 0.90 36.63 -17.47
C ALA A 209 1.24 35.64 -16.33
N PRO A 210 2.52 35.25 -16.14
CA PRO A 210 2.92 34.26 -15.14
C PRO A 210 2.58 34.67 -13.70
N GLU A 211 2.54 35.97 -13.40
CA GLU A 211 2.16 36.50 -12.09
C GLU A 211 0.69 36.22 -11.74
N ARG A 212 -0.22 36.27 -12.74
CA ARG A 212 -1.63 35.88 -12.53
C ARG A 212 -1.75 34.39 -12.24
N VAL A 213 -0.97 33.58 -12.96
CA VAL A 213 -0.94 32.13 -12.75
C VAL A 213 -0.38 31.80 -11.37
N LEU A 214 0.63 32.53 -10.89
CA LEU A 214 1.16 32.38 -9.54
C LEU A 214 0.10 32.70 -8.48
N ALA A 215 -0.63 33.81 -8.62
CA ALA A 215 -1.71 34.14 -7.68
C ALA A 215 -2.80 33.06 -7.66
N ALA A 216 -3.16 32.50 -8.81
CA ALA A 216 -4.11 31.39 -8.89
C ALA A 216 -3.58 30.11 -8.21
N ALA A 217 -2.28 29.84 -8.31
CA ALA A 217 -1.66 28.70 -7.64
C ALA A 217 -1.64 28.85 -6.11
N GLU A 218 -1.45 30.08 -5.61
CA GLU A 218 -1.53 30.39 -4.18
C GLU A 218 -2.96 30.23 -3.65
N ASP A 219 -3.96 30.68 -4.43
CA ASP A 219 -5.39 30.51 -4.13
C ASP A 219 -5.80 29.04 -4.09
N GLU A 220 -5.37 28.23 -5.06
CA GLU A 220 -5.61 26.78 -5.10
C GLU A 220 -5.17 26.10 -3.79
N ILE A 221 -3.93 26.37 -3.38
CA ILE A 221 -3.35 25.78 -2.17
C ILE A 221 -4.04 26.29 -0.90
N ALA A 222 -4.45 27.56 -0.86
CA ALA A 222 -5.22 28.09 0.25
C ALA A 222 -6.61 27.44 0.33
N GLY A 223 -7.28 27.23 -0.80
CA GLY A 223 -8.57 26.53 -0.89
C GLY A 223 -8.48 25.08 -0.40
N VAL A 224 -7.44 24.34 -0.78
CA VAL A 224 -7.18 22.96 -0.32
C VAL A 224 -6.95 22.90 1.20
N LEU A 225 -6.40 23.94 1.82
CA LEU A 225 -6.19 23.98 3.27
C LEU A 225 -7.46 24.30 4.08
N HIS A 226 -8.51 24.79 3.44
CA HIS A 226 -9.74 25.25 4.09
C HIS A 226 -10.98 24.39 3.80
N GLY A 227 -10.86 23.39 2.92
CA GLY A 227 -11.88 22.37 2.64
C GLY A 227 -11.60 21.04 3.34
#